data_AF-A0A4U0XNC6-F1
#
_entry.id   AF-A0A4U0XNC6-F1
#
_cell.length_a   1.000
_cell.length_b   1.000
_cell.length_c   1.000
_cell.angle_alpha   90.00
_cell.angle_beta   90.00
_cell.angle_gamma   90.00
#
_symmetry.space_group_name_H-M   'P 1'
#
loop_
_entity.id
_entity.type
_entity.pdbx_description
1 polymer ?
#
loop_
_entity_poly.entity_id
_entity_poly.type
_entity_poly.pdbx_seq_one_letter_code
_entity_poly.pdbx_strand_id
1 'polypeptide(L)'
;MDDEQMMALEPHLATIFKERSKLASKKQDNKDAKENIVNFKNRVLDLLAIYVKSQYGNLIAMDVILPLTSLVRTTSSKPTAEKAFAVLKQYFEACSKNKSLPQPEDDAPCFEVLAALHEEMKLSGSKLHANACSRSSLFLSKVLVAKDLQHYKRVSKMYGALQREWYMDSKSKVQGSVFTEWTSWSLATRKQK
;
A
#
# COMPACT_ATOMS: atom_id res chain seq x y z
N MET A 1 -39.23 -28.32 48.80
CA MET A 1 -38.58 -27.24 48.03
C MET A 1 -37.82 -26.47 49.09
N ASP A 2 -36.54 -26.78 49.21
CA ASP A 2 -35.74 -26.49 50.40
C ASP A 2 -34.81 -25.31 50.10
N ASP A 3 -35.09 -24.16 50.74
CA ASP A 3 -34.47 -22.86 50.44
C ASP A 3 -32.94 -22.85 50.66
N GLU A 4 -32.40 -23.80 51.44
CA GLU A 4 -30.96 -23.94 51.67
C GLU A 4 -30.19 -24.41 50.42
N GLN A 5 -30.80 -25.22 49.54
CA GLN A 5 -30.15 -25.64 48.30
C GLN A 5 -30.14 -24.52 47.23
N MET A 6 -31.03 -23.54 47.35
CA MET A 6 -31.07 -22.37 46.47
C MET A 6 -29.97 -21.34 46.82
N MET A 7 -29.54 -21.28 48.10
CA MET A 7 -28.42 -20.44 48.54
C MET A 7 -27.03 -21.05 48.25
N ALA A 8 -26.91 -22.37 48.15
CA ALA A 8 -25.63 -23.03 47.85
C ALA A 8 -25.13 -22.83 46.40
N LEU A 9 -25.99 -22.37 45.49
CA LEU A 9 -25.67 -22.11 44.07
C LEU A 9 -25.14 -20.69 43.81
N GLU A 10 -25.39 -19.73 44.70
CA GLU A 10 -24.94 -18.34 44.56
C GLU A 10 -23.40 -18.19 44.49
N PRO A 11 -22.58 -18.88 45.33
CA PRO A 11 -21.13 -18.71 45.31
C PRO A 11 -20.49 -19.23 44.02
N HIS A 12 -21.06 -20.30 43.44
CA HIS A 12 -20.58 -20.89 42.19
C HIS A 12 -20.94 -20.00 40.99
N LEU A 13 -22.16 -19.47 40.95
CA LEU A 13 -22.56 -18.49 39.93
C LEU A 13 -21.70 -17.22 40.00
N ALA A 14 -21.44 -16.68 41.19
CA ALA A 14 -20.59 -15.50 41.36
C ALA A 14 -19.16 -15.71 40.83
N THR A 15 -18.60 -16.91 41.03
CA THR A 15 -17.29 -17.30 40.49
C THR A 15 -17.30 -17.34 38.96
N ILE A 16 -18.32 -17.96 38.35
CA ILE A 16 -18.48 -18.01 36.90
C ILE A 16 -18.62 -16.61 36.29
N PHE A 17 -19.41 -15.73 36.92
CA PHE A 17 -19.55 -14.34 36.46
C PHE A 17 -18.25 -13.54 36.59
N LYS A 18 -17.47 -13.73 37.66
CA LYS A 18 -16.14 -13.11 37.83
C LYS A 18 -15.13 -13.61 36.80
N GLU A 19 -15.15 -14.89 36.44
CA GLU A 19 -14.26 -15.42 35.39
C GLU A 19 -14.67 -14.90 34.01
N ARG A 20 -15.96 -14.84 33.70
CA ARG A 20 -16.48 -14.25 32.46
C ARG A 20 -16.15 -12.75 32.36
N SER A 21 -16.21 -12.00 33.46
CA SER A 21 -15.87 -10.57 33.46
C SER A 21 -14.37 -10.33 33.25
N LYS A 22 -13.49 -11.15 33.86
CA LYS A 22 -12.04 -11.11 33.60
C LYS A 22 -11.70 -11.41 32.14
N LEU A 23 -12.36 -12.40 31.53
CA LEU A 23 -12.19 -12.72 30.11
C LEU A 23 -12.69 -11.59 29.20
N ALA A 24 -13.81 -10.95 29.55
CA ALA A 24 -14.32 -9.80 28.83
C ALA A 24 -13.39 -8.58 28.91
N SER A 25 -12.84 -8.28 30.11
CA SER A 25 -11.85 -7.21 30.32
C SER A 25 -10.61 -7.44 29.46
N LYS A 26 -10.03 -8.65 29.49
CA LYS A 26 -8.84 -8.97 28.69
C LYS A 26 -9.10 -8.89 27.18
N LYS A 27 -10.31 -9.23 26.73
CA LYS A 27 -10.73 -9.08 25.33
C LYS A 27 -10.86 -7.60 24.93
N GLN A 28 -11.40 -6.77 25.83
CA GLN A 28 -11.52 -5.33 25.64
C GLN A 28 -10.14 -4.66 25.61
N ASP A 29 -9.27 -4.95 26.57
CA ASP A 29 -7.90 -4.42 26.62
C ASP A 29 -7.10 -4.76 25.36
N ASN A 30 -7.21 -6.00 24.86
CA ASN A 30 -6.59 -6.43 23.61
C ASN A 30 -7.15 -5.69 22.38
N LYS A 31 -8.44 -5.36 22.40
CA LYS A 31 -9.08 -4.59 21.31
C LYS A 31 -8.57 -3.15 21.34
N ASP A 32 -8.55 -2.53 22.51
CA ASP A 32 -8.12 -1.14 22.69
C ASP A 32 -6.63 -0.97 22.36
N ALA A 33 -5.79 -1.93 22.74
CA ALA A 33 -4.38 -1.96 22.35
C ALA A 33 -4.20 -2.05 20.83
N LYS A 34 -4.99 -2.90 20.14
CA LYS A 34 -4.97 -3.01 18.67
C LYS A 34 -5.43 -1.71 18.01
N GLU A 35 -6.48 -1.10 18.53
CA GLU A 35 -7.01 0.17 18.04
C GLU A 35 -6.01 1.31 18.19
N ASN A 36 -5.32 1.39 19.34
CA ASN A 36 -4.25 2.35 19.57
C ASN A 36 -3.09 2.20 18.56
N ILE A 37 -2.69 0.96 18.24
CA ILE A 37 -1.66 0.70 17.22
C ILE A 37 -2.14 1.15 15.83
N VAL A 38 -3.39 0.86 15.46
CA VAL A 38 -3.96 1.31 14.17
C VAL A 38 -4.01 2.83 14.10
N ASN A 39 -4.41 3.50 15.18
CA ASN A 39 -4.45 4.96 15.27
C ASN A 39 -3.05 5.56 15.13
N PHE A 40 -2.04 4.98 15.78
CA PHE A 40 -0.65 5.39 15.62
C PHE A 40 -0.16 5.24 14.17
N LYS A 41 -0.40 4.08 13.53
CA LYS A 41 -0.07 3.87 12.11
C LYS A 41 -0.73 4.92 11.22
N ASN A 42 -2.00 5.22 11.45
CA ASN A 42 -2.73 6.24 10.69
C ASN A 42 -2.16 7.65 10.91
N ARG A 43 -1.69 7.97 12.12
CA ARG A 43 -1.04 9.25 12.44
C ARG A 43 0.30 9.38 11.72
N VAL A 44 1.09 8.30 11.65
CA VAL A 44 2.32 8.26 10.84
C VAL A 44 2.01 8.50 9.37
N LEU A 45 0.96 7.87 8.83
CA LEU A 45 0.53 8.11 7.44
C LEU A 45 0.09 9.56 7.21
N ASP A 46 -0.53 10.23 8.18
CA ASP A 46 -0.86 11.66 8.07
C ASP A 46 0.40 12.53 7.99
N LEU A 47 1.43 12.21 8.79
CA LEU A 47 2.72 12.90 8.71
C LEU A 47 3.41 12.65 7.36
N LEU A 48 3.37 11.41 6.86
CA LEU A 48 3.89 11.08 5.53
C LEU A 48 3.13 11.82 4.43
N ALA A 49 1.81 11.96 4.54
CA ALA A 49 1.01 12.73 3.58
C ALA A 49 1.46 14.20 3.49
N ILE A 50 1.75 14.82 4.64
CA ILE A 50 2.30 16.18 4.71
C ILE A 50 3.70 16.20 4.09
N TYR A 51 4.56 15.26 4.48
CA TYR A 51 5.93 15.19 4.00
C TYR A 51 6.01 15.07 2.48
N VAL A 52 5.35 14.08 1.86
CA VAL A 52 5.40 13.86 0.41
C VAL A 52 4.78 15.02 -0.38
N LYS A 53 3.84 15.76 0.21
CA LYS A 53 3.24 16.95 -0.41
C LYS A 53 4.18 18.16 -0.36
N SER A 54 4.93 18.33 0.73
CA SER A 54 5.85 19.46 0.90
C SER A 54 7.21 19.21 0.27
N GLN A 55 7.64 17.95 0.22
CA GLN A 55 8.98 17.51 -0.22
C GLN A 55 8.91 16.63 -1.47
N TYR A 56 7.94 16.90 -2.37
CA TYR A 56 7.68 16.05 -3.54
C TYR A 56 8.87 15.95 -4.52
N GLY A 57 9.78 16.92 -4.54
CA GLY A 57 11.00 16.88 -5.35
C GLY A 57 12.18 16.17 -4.67
N ASN A 58 12.09 15.92 -3.36
CA ASN A 58 13.15 15.27 -2.59
C ASN A 58 13.19 13.77 -2.89
N LEU A 59 14.38 13.22 -3.13
CA LEU A 59 14.57 11.81 -3.44
C LEU A 59 14.12 10.87 -2.32
N ILE A 60 14.26 11.29 -1.06
CA ILE A 60 13.82 10.51 0.10
C ILE A 60 12.30 10.29 0.08
N ALA A 61 11.54 11.19 -0.56
CA ALA A 61 10.09 10.98 -0.73
C ALA A 61 9.77 9.78 -1.63
N MET A 62 10.69 9.33 -2.49
CA MET A 62 10.51 8.12 -3.30
C MET A 62 10.63 6.84 -2.48
N ASP A 63 11.39 6.86 -1.39
CA ASP A 63 11.65 5.67 -0.56
C ASP A 63 10.37 5.12 0.10
N VAL A 64 9.31 5.94 0.18
CA VAL A 64 8.01 5.53 0.72
C VAL A 64 7.19 4.68 -0.27
N ILE A 65 7.54 4.68 -1.57
CA ILE A 65 6.70 4.08 -2.61
C ILE A 65 6.49 2.59 -2.39
N LEU A 66 7.57 1.82 -2.27
CA LEU A 66 7.51 0.37 -2.10
C LEU A 66 6.95 -0.03 -0.71
N PRO A 67 7.42 0.55 0.41
CA PRO A 67 6.85 0.26 1.73
C PRO A 67 5.35 0.52 1.83
N LEU A 68 4.86 1.64 1.26
CA LEU A 68 3.43 1.94 1.29
C LEU A 68 2.63 1.01 0.37
N THR A 69 3.17 0.64 -0.79
CA THR A 69 2.53 -0.35 -1.68
C THR A 69 2.38 -1.70 -0.97
N SER A 70 3.44 -2.19 -0.32
CA SER A 70 3.40 -3.41 0.48
C SER A 70 2.46 -3.29 1.70
N LEU A 71 2.43 -2.14 2.36
CA LEU A 71 1.50 -1.87 3.47
C LEU A 71 0.03 -2.00 3.04
N VAL A 72 -0.33 -1.50 1.84
CA VAL A 72 -1.70 -1.62 1.29
C VAL A 72 -2.12 -3.09 1.15
N ARG A 73 -1.19 -4.02 0.87
CA ARG A 73 -1.46 -5.46 0.80
C ARG A 73 -1.52 -6.13 2.17
N THR A 74 -0.57 -5.79 3.04
CA THR A 74 -0.26 -6.58 4.24
C THR A 74 -1.05 -6.16 5.47
N THR A 75 -1.57 -4.93 5.51
CA THR A 75 -2.35 -4.46 6.66
C THR A 75 -3.73 -5.14 6.72
N SER A 76 -4.16 -5.51 7.92
CA SER A 76 -5.51 -6.01 8.17
C SER A 76 -6.55 -4.88 8.34
N SER A 77 -6.10 -3.63 8.45
CA SER A 77 -6.96 -2.46 8.63
C SER A 77 -7.25 -1.81 7.28
N LYS A 78 -8.49 -1.97 6.79
CA LYS A 78 -8.94 -1.33 5.54
C LYS A 78 -8.73 0.20 5.54
N PRO A 79 -9.08 0.95 6.60
CA PRO A 79 -8.80 2.39 6.65
C PRO A 79 -7.31 2.72 6.52
N THR A 80 -6.44 1.89 7.11
CA THR A 80 -4.98 2.07 7.00
C THR A 80 -4.49 1.80 5.58
N ALA A 81 -5.01 0.78 4.90
CA ALA A 81 -4.70 0.51 3.49
C ALA A 81 -5.13 1.67 2.59
N GLU A 82 -6.35 2.17 2.78
CA GLU A 82 -6.89 3.31 2.03
C GLU A 82 -6.07 4.58 2.25
N LYS A 83 -5.68 4.85 3.50
CA LYS A 83 -4.83 6.00 3.85
C LYS A 83 -3.42 5.86 3.27
N ALA A 84 -2.80 4.67 3.31
CA ALA A 84 -1.50 4.43 2.69
C ALA A 84 -1.53 4.67 1.18
N PHE A 85 -2.57 4.20 0.49
CA PHE A 85 -2.76 4.51 -0.92
C PHE A 85 -3.03 6.00 -1.18
N ALA A 86 -3.74 6.68 -0.28
CA ALA A 86 -3.96 8.12 -0.37
C ALA A 86 -2.65 8.92 -0.30
N VAL A 87 -1.70 8.52 0.56
CA VAL A 87 -0.35 9.12 0.63
C VAL A 87 0.36 8.99 -0.73
N LEU A 88 0.35 7.80 -1.34
CA LEU A 88 0.94 7.58 -2.68
C LEU A 88 0.29 8.49 -3.73
N LYS A 89 -1.05 8.58 -3.76
CA LYS A 89 -1.76 9.47 -4.69
C LYS A 89 -1.35 10.92 -4.49
N GLN A 90 -1.33 11.38 -3.24
CA GLN A 90 -0.99 12.75 -2.88
C GLN A 90 0.43 13.10 -3.32
N TYR A 91 1.37 12.16 -3.18
CA TYR A 91 2.72 12.32 -3.67
C TYR A 91 2.75 12.52 -5.20
N PHE A 92 2.16 11.58 -5.95
CA PHE A 92 2.18 11.63 -7.42
C PHE A 92 1.45 12.87 -7.96
N GLU A 93 0.34 13.25 -7.32
CA GLU A 93 -0.40 14.46 -7.66
C GLU A 93 0.39 15.74 -7.35
N ALA A 94 1.15 15.79 -6.26
CA ALA A 94 2.01 16.92 -5.95
C ALA A 94 3.06 17.14 -7.04
N CYS A 95 3.75 16.09 -7.49
CA CYS A 95 4.68 16.18 -8.61
C CYS A 95 4.00 16.65 -9.90
N SER A 96 2.84 16.07 -10.23
CA SER A 96 2.12 16.39 -11.46
C SER A 96 1.56 17.82 -11.47
N LYS A 97 1.04 18.31 -10.35
CA LYS A 97 0.52 19.69 -10.20
C LYS A 97 1.63 20.73 -10.32
N ASN A 98 2.79 20.45 -9.72
CA ASN A 98 3.95 21.34 -9.78
C ASN A 98 4.79 21.15 -11.06
N LYS A 99 4.39 20.23 -11.95
CA LYS A 99 5.12 19.86 -13.18
C LYS A 99 6.61 19.55 -12.93
N SER A 100 6.90 18.97 -11.76
CA SER A 100 8.25 18.68 -11.31
C SER A 100 8.30 17.27 -10.75
N LEU A 101 9.16 16.46 -11.35
CA LEU A 101 9.42 15.09 -10.94
C LEU A 101 10.75 15.04 -10.18
N PRO A 102 10.90 14.11 -9.21
CA PRO A 102 12.20 13.81 -8.61
C PRO A 102 13.28 13.56 -9.67
N GLN A 103 14.51 13.99 -9.40
CA GLN A 103 15.65 13.84 -10.29
C GLN A 103 16.73 13.02 -9.57
N PRO A 104 16.65 11.68 -9.57
CA PRO A 104 17.63 10.83 -8.90
C PRO A 104 19.02 11.02 -9.53
N GLU A 105 20.06 11.01 -8.72
CA GLU A 105 21.45 11.07 -9.21
C GLU A 105 21.82 9.76 -9.92
N ASP A 106 21.51 8.64 -9.26
CA ASP A 106 21.66 7.27 -9.79
C ASP A 106 20.29 6.65 -10.12
N ASP A 107 20.18 6.11 -11.33
CA ASP A 107 18.97 5.48 -11.84
C ASP A 107 18.81 4.03 -11.40
N ALA A 108 19.90 3.36 -11.01
CA ALA A 108 19.88 1.94 -10.64
C ALA A 108 18.88 1.64 -9.51
N PRO A 109 18.86 2.38 -8.37
CA PRO A 109 17.87 2.17 -7.32
C PRO A 109 16.43 2.34 -7.82
N CYS A 110 16.18 3.29 -8.72
CA CYS A 110 14.84 3.51 -9.28
C CYS A 110 14.37 2.32 -10.12
N PHE A 111 15.27 1.70 -10.89
CA PHE A 111 14.98 0.48 -11.64
C PHE A 111 14.79 -0.73 -10.71
N GLU A 112 15.53 -0.83 -9.61
CA GLU A 112 15.35 -1.88 -8.60
C GLU A 112 13.98 -1.79 -7.93
N VAL A 113 13.56 -0.59 -7.53
CA VAL A 113 12.23 -0.37 -6.96
C VAL A 113 11.14 -0.67 -8.00
N LEU A 114 11.33 -0.28 -9.27
CA LEU A 114 10.39 -0.62 -10.34
C LEU A 114 10.27 -2.14 -10.53
N ALA A 115 11.40 -2.88 -10.48
CA ALA A 115 11.40 -4.33 -10.55
C ALA A 115 10.69 -4.95 -9.33
N ALA A 116 10.96 -4.45 -8.12
CA ALA A 116 10.30 -4.89 -6.90
C ALA A 116 8.79 -4.65 -6.93
N LEU A 117 8.32 -3.54 -7.50
CA LEU A 117 6.89 -3.29 -7.71
C LEU A 117 6.28 -4.28 -8.70
N HIS A 118 7.00 -4.67 -9.76
CA HIS A 118 6.52 -5.70 -10.69
C HIS A 118 6.41 -7.07 -10.02
N GLU A 119 7.33 -7.43 -9.13
CA GLU A 119 7.20 -8.66 -8.32
C GLU A 119 6.04 -8.55 -7.31
N GLU A 120 5.88 -7.40 -6.66
CA GLU A 120 4.77 -7.14 -5.73
C GLU A 120 3.40 -7.26 -6.41
N MET A 121 3.27 -6.90 -7.70
CA MET A 121 2.03 -7.10 -8.49
C MET A 121 1.67 -8.57 -8.73
N LYS A 122 2.65 -9.48 -8.66
CA LYS A 122 2.41 -10.92 -8.83
C LYS A 122 1.84 -11.55 -7.57
N LEU A 123 1.93 -10.86 -6.44
CA LEU A 123 1.36 -11.31 -5.18
C LEU A 123 -0.16 -11.16 -5.16
N SER A 124 -0.84 -12.03 -4.43
CA SER A 124 -2.28 -11.88 -4.21
C SER A 124 -2.54 -10.66 -3.33
N GLY A 125 -3.44 -9.79 -3.78
CA GLY A 125 -3.82 -8.58 -3.08
C GLY A 125 -5.20 -8.09 -3.47
N SER A 126 -5.67 -7.06 -2.79
CA SER A 126 -6.95 -6.42 -3.10
C SER A 126 -6.86 -5.57 -4.38
N LYS A 127 -8.00 -5.17 -4.93
CA LYS A 127 -8.05 -4.18 -6.04
C LYS A 127 -7.33 -2.87 -5.68
N LEU A 128 -7.37 -2.48 -4.40
CA LEU A 128 -6.68 -1.30 -3.88
C LEU A 128 -5.16 -1.46 -4.00
N HIS A 129 -4.64 -2.64 -3.62
CA HIS A 129 -3.22 -2.97 -3.76
C HIS A 129 -2.77 -3.01 -5.22
N ALA A 130 -3.54 -3.63 -6.11
CA ALA A 130 -3.21 -3.63 -7.53
C ALA A 130 -3.12 -2.20 -8.11
N ASN A 131 -4.05 -1.32 -7.72
CA ASN A 131 -4.01 0.09 -8.10
C ASN A 131 -2.80 0.83 -7.50
N ALA A 132 -2.42 0.53 -6.26
CA ALA A 132 -1.23 1.08 -5.63
C ALA A 132 0.04 0.68 -6.39
N CYS A 133 0.17 -0.60 -6.76
CA CYS A 133 1.29 -1.08 -7.55
C CYS A 133 1.34 -0.41 -8.93
N SER A 134 0.21 -0.39 -9.65
CA SER A 134 0.12 0.13 -11.01
C SER A 134 0.53 1.61 -11.07
N ARG A 135 -0.07 2.43 -10.20
CA ARG A 135 0.22 3.87 -10.16
C ARG A 135 1.65 4.15 -9.71
N SER A 136 2.19 3.37 -8.79
CA SER A 136 3.58 3.49 -8.32
C SER A 136 4.60 3.14 -9.41
N SER A 137 4.38 2.02 -10.11
CA SER A 137 5.22 1.58 -11.22
C SER A 137 5.18 2.60 -12.37
N LEU A 138 3.99 3.12 -12.70
CA LEU A 138 3.85 4.17 -13.71
C LEU A 138 4.53 5.48 -13.29
N PHE A 139 4.48 5.84 -12.01
CA PHE A 139 5.17 7.02 -11.49
C PHE A 139 6.70 6.91 -11.63
N LEU A 140 7.30 5.80 -11.21
CA LEU A 140 8.74 5.58 -11.40
C LEU A 140 9.15 5.56 -12.87
N SER A 141 8.30 4.97 -13.72
CA SER A 141 8.50 4.99 -15.16
C SER A 141 8.53 6.41 -15.72
N LYS A 142 7.65 7.30 -15.24
CA LYS A 142 7.66 8.72 -15.59
C LYS A 142 8.93 9.43 -15.12
N VAL A 143 9.36 9.18 -13.89
CA VAL A 143 10.60 9.75 -13.32
C VAL A 143 11.81 9.36 -14.19
N LEU A 144 11.99 8.06 -14.44
CA LEU A 144 13.10 7.53 -15.23
C LEU A 144 13.13 8.07 -16.66
N VAL A 145 11.98 8.10 -17.34
CA VAL A 145 11.89 8.57 -18.74
C VAL A 145 11.99 10.10 -18.85
N ALA A 146 11.54 10.84 -17.84
CA ALA A 146 11.69 12.30 -17.81
C ALA A 146 13.16 12.71 -17.61
N LYS A 147 13.95 11.91 -16.88
CA LYS A 147 15.39 12.14 -16.71
C LYS A 147 16.19 11.81 -17.97
N ASP A 148 15.97 10.64 -18.56
CA ASP A 148 16.57 10.25 -19.83
C ASP A 148 15.57 9.44 -20.67
N LEU A 149 15.28 9.94 -21.87
CA LEU A 149 14.36 9.31 -22.79
C LEU A 149 14.81 7.90 -23.23
N GLN A 150 16.11 7.60 -23.20
CA GLN A 150 16.63 6.27 -23.51
C GLN A 150 16.15 5.22 -22.49
N HIS A 151 15.81 5.62 -21.26
CA HIS A 151 15.21 4.73 -20.27
C HIS A 151 13.86 4.16 -20.71
N TYR A 152 13.14 4.82 -21.64
CA TYR A 152 11.90 4.29 -22.19
C TYR A 152 12.07 2.87 -22.72
N LYS A 153 13.20 2.58 -23.40
CA LYS A 153 13.49 1.24 -23.92
C LYS A 153 13.59 0.20 -22.81
N ARG A 154 14.25 0.52 -21.69
CA ARG A 154 14.40 -0.38 -20.55
C ARG A 154 13.09 -0.58 -19.82
N VAL A 155 12.38 0.50 -19.51
CA VAL A 155 11.06 0.44 -18.85
C VAL A 155 10.06 -0.34 -19.70
N SER A 156 10.00 -0.09 -21.01
CA SER A 156 9.12 -0.81 -21.93
C SER A 156 9.43 -2.32 -21.97
N LYS A 157 10.71 -2.70 -21.88
CA LYS A 157 11.09 -4.13 -21.78
C LYS A 157 10.62 -4.74 -20.46
N MET A 158 10.69 -4.02 -19.34
CA MET A 158 10.22 -4.51 -18.04
C MET A 158 8.70 -4.74 -18.03
N TYR A 159 7.91 -3.81 -18.57
CA TYR A 159 6.47 -4.04 -18.74
C TYR A 159 6.17 -5.17 -19.73
N GLY A 160 6.93 -5.28 -20.82
CA GLY A 160 6.77 -6.37 -21.78
C GLY A 160 7.09 -7.75 -21.17
N ALA A 161 8.08 -7.83 -20.29
CA ALA A 161 8.38 -9.05 -19.53
C ALA A 161 7.21 -9.41 -18.59
N LEU A 162 6.74 -8.44 -17.79
CA LEU A 162 5.59 -8.62 -16.90
C LEU A 162 4.32 -9.06 -17.67
N GLN A 163 4.06 -8.44 -18.82
CA GLN A 163 2.88 -8.75 -19.64
C GLN A 163 2.96 -10.15 -20.25
N ARG A 164 4.15 -10.56 -20.72
CA ARG A 164 4.36 -11.90 -21.25
C ARG A 164 4.19 -12.95 -20.17
N GLU A 165 4.74 -12.75 -18.97
CA GLU A 165 4.54 -13.65 -17.83
C GLU A 165 3.06 -13.75 -17.47
N TRP A 166 2.37 -12.61 -17.34
CA TRP A 166 0.93 -12.55 -17.09
C TRP A 166 0.11 -13.29 -18.17
N TYR A 167 0.43 -13.11 -19.44
CA TYR A 167 -0.29 -13.73 -20.55
C TYR A 167 -0.10 -15.26 -20.58
N MET A 168 1.09 -15.74 -20.25
CA MET A 168 1.43 -17.16 -20.26
C MET A 168 0.91 -17.91 -19.03
N ASP A 169 0.72 -17.22 -17.90
CA ASP A 169 0.19 -17.81 -16.67
C ASP A 169 -1.29 -17.52 -16.47
N SER A 170 -2.13 -18.52 -16.77
CA SER A 170 -3.58 -18.48 -16.51
C SER A 170 -3.97 -18.23 -15.04
N LYS A 171 -3.05 -18.46 -14.09
CA LYS A 171 -3.28 -18.25 -12.65
C LYS A 171 -2.71 -16.92 -12.14
N SER A 172 -2.14 -16.10 -13.02
CA SER A 172 -1.47 -14.84 -12.68
C SER A 172 -2.38 -13.93 -11.85
N LYS A 173 -1.78 -13.23 -10.87
CA LYS A 173 -2.48 -12.26 -10.01
C LYS A 173 -2.36 -10.82 -10.50
N VAL A 174 -1.53 -10.60 -11.52
CA VAL A 174 -1.33 -9.28 -12.11
C VAL A 174 -2.63 -8.80 -12.75
N GLN A 175 -3.08 -7.60 -12.39
CA GLN A 175 -4.28 -7.00 -12.96
C GLN A 175 -3.98 -6.37 -14.32
N GLY A 176 -4.80 -6.66 -15.33
CA GLY A 176 -4.61 -6.16 -16.70
C GLY A 176 -4.59 -4.63 -16.83
N SER A 177 -5.16 -3.91 -15.85
CA SER A 177 -5.13 -2.45 -15.79
C SER A 177 -3.71 -1.86 -15.78
N VAL A 178 -2.72 -2.60 -15.27
CA VAL A 178 -1.33 -2.13 -15.26
C VAL A 178 -0.78 -1.90 -16.68
N PHE A 179 -1.16 -2.76 -17.62
CA PHE A 179 -0.73 -2.67 -19.01
C PHE A 179 -1.49 -1.58 -19.75
N THR A 180 -2.78 -1.42 -19.48
CA THR A 180 -3.59 -0.37 -20.12
C THR A 180 -3.16 1.02 -19.65
N GLU A 181 -2.83 1.20 -18.36
CA GLU A 181 -2.31 2.46 -17.82
C GLU A 181 -0.95 2.82 -18.43
N TRP A 182 0.00 1.88 -18.45
CA TRP A 182 1.31 2.04 -19.10
C TRP A 182 1.18 2.42 -20.58
N THR A 183 0.37 1.66 -21.33
CA THR A 183 0.17 1.88 -22.76
C THR A 183 -0.48 3.24 -23.01
N SER A 184 -1.50 3.60 -22.23
CA SER A 184 -2.19 4.89 -22.35
C SER A 184 -1.24 6.05 -22.13
N TRP A 185 -0.37 5.97 -21.11
CA TRP A 185 0.64 6.99 -20.86
C TRP A 185 1.69 7.06 -21.99
N SER A 186 2.18 5.92 -22.47
CA SER A 186 3.15 5.86 -23.57
C SER A 186 2.58 6.51 -24.85
N LEU A 187 1.33 6.21 -25.20
CA LEU A 187 0.64 6.81 -26.34
C LEU A 187 0.42 8.31 -26.16
N ALA A 188 0.05 8.77 -24.97
CA ALA A 188 -0.18 10.18 -24.67
C ALA A 188 1.12 11.01 -24.75
N THR A 189 2.23 10.46 -24.26
CA THR A 189 3.53 11.15 -24.24
C THR A 189 4.27 11.08 -25.57
N ARG A 190 3.98 10.08 -26.43
CA ARG A 190 4.48 10.06 -27.82
C ARG A 190 4.07 11.31 -28.60
N LYS A 191 2.85 11.82 -28.39
CA LYS A 191 2.31 12.99 -29.09
C LYS A 191 2.88 14.33 -28.62
N GLN A 192 3.60 14.33 -27.50
CA GLN A 192 4.21 15.52 -26.88
C GLN A 192 5.71 15.61 -27.16
N LYS A 193 6.25 14.68 -27.95
CA LYS A 193 7.55 14.81 -28.62
C LYS A 193 7.35 15.51 -29.96
#